data_AF-A0A958FZY0-F1
#
_entry.id   AF-A0A958FZY0-F1
#
_cell.length_a   1.000
_cell.length_b   1.000
_cell.length_c   1.000
_cell.angle_alpha   90.00
_cell.angle_beta   90.00
_cell.angle_gamma   90.00
#
_symmetry.space_group_name_H-M   'P 1'
#
loop_
_entity.id
_entity.type
_entity.pdbx_description
1 polymer ?
#
loop_
_entity_poly.entity_id
_entity_poly.type
_entity_poly.pdbx_seq_one_letter_code
_entity_poly.pdbx_strand_id
1 'polypeptide(L)'
;MDRPNSSFFPHSTPSKSPPEDIRPTKRPLQDQSTTILSEVLRSIETELRNRGMLQVSQLDLFNPLWFMAETERNIFLWRRGLSLAQADQFEFWVEPHRLVEKRLKQLSLAESENPFTNPLWGSSAADPDTTTREATYLSNLLENLERIQTHAHALSCAARLVLEDFGHENCREQIVLPFAR
;
A
#
# COMPACT_ATOMS: atom_id res chain seq x y z
N MET A 1 -10.96 -65.19 -16.38
CA MET A 1 -11.27 -63.87 -15.79
C MET A 1 -10.11 -62.96 -16.15
N ASP A 2 -10.21 -62.41 -17.36
CA ASP A 2 -9.16 -61.61 -18.00
C ASP A 2 -9.28 -60.15 -17.56
N ARG A 3 -8.15 -59.57 -17.11
CA ARG A 3 -8.04 -58.12 -16.85
C ARG A 3 -7.58 -57.44 -18.14
N PRO A 4 -8.23 -56.35 -18.60
CA PRO A 4 -7.77 -55.65 -19.77
C PRO A 4 -6.65 -54.66 -19.45
N ASN A 5 -5.80 -54.50 -20.47
CA ASN A 5 -4.61 -53.67 -20.59
C ASN A 5 -4.74 -52.23 -20.10
N SER A 6 -3.67 -51.77 -19.44
CA SER A 6 -3.36 -50.37 -19.21
C SER A 6 -2.93 -49.70 -20.52
N SER A 7 -3.67 -48.69 -20.97
CA SER A 7 -3.21 -47.74 -21.97
C SER A 7 -2.59 -46.52 -21.28
N PHE A 8 -1.26 -46.45 -21.34
CA PHE A 8 -0.47 -45.26 -21.04
C PHE A 8 -0.72 -44.21 -22.12
N PHE A 9 -1.23 -43.03 -21.74
CA PHE A 9 -1.24 -41.84 -22.60
C PHE A 9 0.00 -40.99 -22.29
N PRO A 10 0.82 -40.61 -23.29
CA PRO A 10 1.85 -39.59 -23.09
C PRO A 10 1.20 -38.20 -23.11
N HIS A 11 1.19 -37.52 -21.96
CA HIS A 11 0.88 -36.09 -21.91
C HIS A 11 2.08 -35.30 -22.44
N SER A 12 1.98 -34.84 -23.68
CA SER A 12 2.84 -33.80 -24.23
C SER A 12 2.61 -32.50 -23.48
N THR A 13 3.53 -32.12 -22.59
CA THR A 13 3.52 -30.80 -21.94
C THR A 13 3.96 -29.74 -22.94
N PRO A 14 3.16 -28.68 -23.19
CA PRO A 14 3.60 -27.56 -24.02
C PRO A 14 4.70 -26.80 -23.29
N SER A 15 5.86 -26.73 -23.93
CA SER A 15 7.00 -25.88 -23.54
C SER A 15 6.54 -24.42 -23.55
N LYS A 16 6.23 -23.87 -22.37
CA LYS A 16 6.08 -22.43 -22.18
C LYS A 16 7.49 -21.84 -22.15
N SER A 17 7.83 -21.12 -23.20
CA SER A 17 8.96 -20.19 -23.20
C SER A 17 8.86 -19.25 -22.00
N PRO A 18 10.00 -18.93 -21.34
CA PRO A 18 10.02 -18.03 -20.21
C PRO A 18 9.55 -16.63 -20.66
N PRO A 19 8.78 -15.92 -19.82
CA PRO A 19 8.33 -14.57 -20.13
C PRO A 19 9.54 -13.65 -20.27
N GLU A 20 9.48 -12.79 -21.28
CA GLU A 20 10.50 -11.81 -21.63
C GLU A 20 10.96 -10.99 -20.41
N ASP A 21 12.28 -10.85 -20.35
CA ASP A 21 13.06 -9.99 -19.46
C ASP A 21 12.42 -8.60 -19.32
N ILE A 22 11.65 -8.40 -18.25
CA ILE A 22 11.25 -7.06 -17.80
C ILE A 22 12.50 -6.43 -17.20
N ARG A 23 13.34 -5.85 -18.06
CA ARG A 23 14.47 -5.04 -17.59
C ARG A 23 13.89 -3.84 -16.83
N PRO A 24 14.29 -3.61 -15.57
CA PRO A 24 13.83 -2.47 -14.80
C PRO A 24 14.28 -1.20 -15.51
N THR A 25 13.33 -0.55 -16.16
CA THR A 25 13.54 0.74 -16.82
C THR A 25 13.79 1.73 -15.68
N LYS A 26 15.04 2.18 -15.50
CA LYS A 26 15.37 3.28 -14.60
C LYS A 26 14.50 4.47 -15.00
N ARG A 27 13.40 4.67 -14.29
CA ARG A 27 12.51 5.82 -14.53
C ARG A 27 13.27 7.09 -14.21
N PRO A 28 13.00 8.18 -14.95
CA PRO A 28 13.52 9.50 -14.60
C PRO A 28 13.12 9.82 -13.16
N LEU A 29 14.03 10.46 -12.41
CA LEU A 29 13.85 11.01 -11.07
C LEU A 29 12.71 12.04 -11.07
N GLN A 30 11.48 11.56 -11.14
CA GLN A 30 10.27 12.35 -11.22
C GLN A 30 9.79 12.57 -9.79
N ASP A 31 10.08 13.76 -9.26
CA ASP A 31 9.52 14.34 -8.03
C ASP A 31 9.22 13.34 -6.88
N GLN A 32 10.23 12.56 -6.48
CA GLN A 32 10.15 11.63 -5.34
C GLN A 32 10.02 12.34 -3.98
N SER A 33 9.83 13.66 -3.97
CA SER A 33 9.83 14.50 -2.78
C SER A 33 8.67 14.19 -1.83
N THR A 34 7.59 13.57 -2.31
CA THR A 34 6.35 13.35 -1.55
C THR A 34 6.05 11.89 -1.22
N THR A 35 6.90 10.95 -1.65
CA THR A 35 6.67 9.52 -1.40
C THR A 35 7.39 9.03 -0.15
N ILE A 36 6.74 8.14 0.61
CA ILE A 36 7.24 7.54 1.84
C ILE A 36 7.19 6.01 1.71
N LEU A 37 8.20 5.31 2.23
CA LEU A 37 8.19 3.86 2.28
C LEU A 37 7.06 3.36 3.21
N SER A 38 6.30 2.35 2.76
CA SER A 38 5.10 1.86 3.47
C SER A 38 5.38 1.45 4.92
N GLU A 39 6.52 0.81 5.18
CA GLU A 39 6.94 0.42 6.55
C GLU A 39 7.26 1.64 7.44
N VAL A 40 7.79 2.71 6.85
CA VAL A 40 8.09 3.95 7.55
C VAL A 40 6.80 4.70 7.88
N LEU A 41 5.81 4.67 7.00
CA LEU A 41 4.50 5.29 7.23
C LEU A 41 3.84 4.77 8.51
N ARG A 42 3.85 3.45 8.73
CA ARG A 42 3.34 2.84 9.97
C ARG A 42 4.04 3.38 11.21
N SER A 43 5.35 3.49 11.15
CA SER A 43 6.18 3.96 12.28
C SER A 43 5.90 5.44 12.58
N ILE A 44 5.84 6.29 11.55
CA ILE A 44 5.52 7.71 11.69
C ILE A 44 4.11 7.88 12.29
N GLU A 45 3.11 7.20 11.76
CA GLU A 45 1.73 7.33 12.22
C GLU A 45 1.56 6.86 13.67
N THR A 46 2.26 5.77 14.06
CA THR A 46 2.29 5.29 15.44
C THR A 46 2.93 6.33 16.38
N GLU A 47 4.06 6.91 15.98
CA GLU A 47 4.76 7.91 16.79
C GLU A 47 3.98 9.23 16.93
N LEU A 48 3.35 9.70 15.86
CA LEU A 48 2.49 10.87 15.90
C LEU A 48 1.30 10.66 16.86
N ARG A 49 0.73 9.44 16.87
CA ARG A 49 -0.32 9.05 17.81
C ARG A 49 0.18 9.00 19.25
N ASN A 50 1.33 8.37 19.49
CA ASN A 50 1.94 8.28 20.83
C ASN A 50 2.24 9.66 21.42
N ARG A 51 2.58 10.63 20.57
CA ARG A 51 2.84 12.02 20.95
C ARG A 51 1.57 12.87 21.08
N GLY A 52 0.39 12.29 20.86
CA GLY A 52 -0.89 13.01 20.89
C GLY A 52 -1.09 13.99 19.75
N MET A 53 -0.28 13.92 18.68
CA MET A 53 -0.42 14.76 17.48
C MET A 53 -1.56 14.29 16.58
N LEU A 54 -1.92 13.00 16.68
CA LEU A 54 -3.10 12.43 16.06
C LEU A 54 -4.09 12.05 17.16
N GLN A 55 -5.25 12.69 17.16
CA GLN A 55 -6.34 12.33 18.05
C GLN A 55 -7.03 11.08 17.50
N VAL A 56 -6.90 9.98 18.22
CA VAL A 56 -7.62 8.73 17.95
C VAL A 56 -8.32 8.35 19.25
N SER A 57 -9.65 8.38 19.24
CA SER A 57 -10.44 7.84 20.34
C SER A 57 -10.31 6.31 20.35
N GLN A 58 -10.32 5.70 21.54
CA GLN A 58 -10.37 4.24 21.66
C GLN A 58 -11.61 3.62 21.00
N LEU A 59 -12.63 4.44 20.73
CA LEU A 59 -13.89 4.06 20.06
C LEU A 59 -13.88 4.34 18.55
N ASP A 60 -12.79 4.87 17.99
CA ASP A 60 -12.72 5.13 16.56
C ASP A 60 -12.56 3.82 15.79
N LEU A 61 -13.54 3.52 14.94
CA LEU A 61 -13.66 2.28 14.16
C LEU A 61 -13.03 2.38 12.76
N PHE A 62 -12.35 3.47 12.43
CA PHE A 62 -11.76 3.67 11.11
C PHE A 62 -10.31 3.18 11.03
N ASN A 63 -9.88 2.82 9.82
CA ASN A 63 -8.56 2.25 9.58
C ASN A 63 -7.49 3.34 9.42
N PRO A 64 -6.29 3.16 10.01
CA PRO A 64 -5.16 4.07 9.81
C PRO A 64 -4.65 4.07 8.37
N LEU A 65 -3.92 5.11 7.98
CA LEU A 65 -3.43 5.28 6.61
C LEU A 65 -2.45 4.18 6.21
N TRP A 66 -1.57 3.75 7.12
CA TRP A 66 -0.68 2.62 6.87
C TRP A 66 -1.42 1.33 6.53
N PHE A 67 -2.62 1.09 7.11
CA PHE A 67 -3.41 -0.09 6.82
C PHE A 67 -3.99 -0.04 5.40
N MET A 68 -4.33 1.15 4.93
CA MET A 68 -4.72 1.34 3.53
C MET A 68 -3.55 1.06 2.58
N ALA A 69 -2.36 1.56 2.90
CA ALA A 69 -1.15 1.27 2.12
C ALA A 69 -0.84 -0.23 2.07
N GLU A 70 -0.99 -0.93 3.20
CA GLU A 70 -0.87 -2.38 3.31
C GLU A 70 -1.89 -3.11 2.42
N THR A 71 -3.12 -2.60 2.36
CA THR A 71 -4.17 -3.15 1.49
C THR A 71 -3.81 -3.00 0.02
N GLU A 72 -3.31 -1.83 -0.40
CA GLU A 72 -2.83 -1.61 -1.78
C GLU A 72 -1.63 -2.50 -2.13
N ARG A 73 -0.70 -2.71 -1.19
CA ARG A 73 0.40 -3.68 -1.33
C ARG A 73 -0.13 -5.08 -1.59
N ASN A 74 -1.10 -5.54 -0.80
CA ASN A 74 -1.69 -6.86 -0.96
C ASN A 74 -2.43 -7.01 -2.29
N ILE A 75 -3.17 -5.98 -2.71
CA ILE A 75 -3.84 -5.94 -4.01
C ILE A 75 -2.82 -6.02 -5.15
N PHE A 76 -1.71 -5.30 -5.06
CA PHE A 76 -0.64 -5.36 -6.05
C PHE A 76 -0.07 -6.77 -6.18
N LEU A 77 0.30 -7.40 -5.07
CA LEU A 77 0.84 -8.77 -5.05
C LEU A 77 -0.15 -9.76 -5.65
N TRP A 78 -1.42 -9.69 -5.23
CA TRP A 78 -2.48 -10.55 -5.74
C TRP A 78 -2.67 -10.39 -7.26
N ARG A 79 -2.74 -9.15 -7.77
CA ARG A 79 -2.87 -8.87 -9.21
C ARG A 79 -1.69 -9.39 -10.03
N ARG A 80 -0.53 -9.56 -9.40
CA ARG A 80 0.68 -10.12 -10.03
C ARG A 80 0.82 -11.63 -9.83
N GLY A 81 -0.12 -12.29 -9.15
CA GLY A 81 -0.03 -13.72 -8.84
C GLY A 81 1.10 -14.04 -7.85
N LEU A 82 1.52 -13.06 -7.04
CA LEU A 82 2.58 -13.20 -6.06
C LEU A 82 2.01 -13.51 -4.68
N SER A 83 2.73 -14.33 -3.91
CA SER A 83 2.43 -14.62 -2.51
C SER A 83 2.80 -13.42 -1.62
N LEU A 84 2.09 -13.27 -0.49
CA LEU A 84 2.47 -12.32 0.56
C LEU A 84 3.89 -12.57 1.12
N ALA A 85 4.35 -13.82 1.05
CA ALA A 85 5.70 -14.20 1.48
C ALA A 85 6.81 -13.63 0.57
N GLN A 86 6.48 -13.14 -0.63
CA GLN A 86 7.43 -12.56 -1.57
C GLN A 86 7.50 -11.03 -1.45
N ALA A 87 6.86 -10.44 -0.44
CA ALA A 87 6.77 -9.00 -0.28
C ALA A 87 8.12 -8.32 0.01
N ASP A 88 9.00 -9.03 0.69
CA ASP A 88 10.36 -8.60 1.04
C ASP A 88 11.28 -8.43 -0.18
N GLN A 89 10.86 -8.92 -1.34
CA GLN A 89 11.56 -8.77 -2.63
C GLN A 89 11.38 -7.36 -3.23
N PHE A 90 10.45 -6.56 -2.70
CA PHE A 90 10.10 -5.25 -3.24
C PHE A 90 10.19 -4.16 -2.17
N GLU A 91 10.45 -2.92 -2.61
CA GLU A 91 10.26 -1.72 -1.80
C GLU A 91 8.95 -1.04 -2.20
N PHE A 92 8.00 -0.97 -1.27
CA PHE A 92 6.69 -0.36 -1.53
C PHE A 92 6.66 1.09 -1.09
N TRP A 93 6.64 1.99 -2.06
CA TRP A 93 6.56 3.44 -1.86
C TRP A 93 5.11 3.91 -1.98
N VAL A 94 4.70 4.79 -1.07
CA VAL A 94 3.35 5.33 -0.93
C VAL A 94 3.40 6.82 -1.13
N GLU A 95 2.40 7.40 -1.80
CA GLU A 95 2.18 8.84 -1.89
C GLU A 95 1.02 9.19 -0.95
N PRO A 96 1.28 9.67 0.28
CA PRO A 96 0.25 9.82 1.31
C PRO A 96 -0.93 10.69 0.87
N HIS A 97 -0.65 11.79 0.15
CA HIS A 97 -1.67 12.69 -0.39
C HIS A 97 -2.70 11.95 -1.25
N ARG A 98 -2.25 11.15 -2.21
CA ARG A 98 -3.16 10.41 -3.09
C ARG A 98 -3.95 9.35 -2.37
N LEU A 99 -3.35 8.69 -1.39
CA LEU A 99 -4.02 7.66 -0.59
C LEU A 99 -5.13 8.28 0.27
N VAL A 100 -4.87 9.46 0.85
CA VAL A 100 -5.88 10.25 1.59
C VAL A 100 -6.97 10.76 0.66
N GLU A 101 -6.63 11.38 -0.47
CA GLU A 101 -7.63 11.83 -1.46
C GLU A 101 -8.54 10.70 -1.91
N LYS A 102 -7.96 9.53 -2.20
CA LYS A 102 -8.71 8.32 -2.54
C LYS A 102 -9.67 7.96 -1.42
N ARG A 103 -9.23 7.99 -0.16
CA ARG A 103 -10.08 7.66 0.98
C ARG A 103 -11.21 8.67 1.17
N LEU A 104 -10.91 9.96 1.12
CA LEU A 104 -11.92 11.02 1.25
C LEU A 104 -12.99 10.92 0.16
N LYS A 105 -12.60 10.60 -1.08
CA LYS A 105 -13.54 10.30 -2.17
C LYS A 105 -14.43 9.10 -1.84
N GLN A 106 -13.85 8.00 -1.34
CA GLN A 106 -14.64 6.83 -0.92
C GLN A 106 -15.63 7.16 0.20
N LEU A 107 -15.21 7.97 1.18
CA LEU A 107 -16.09 8.41 2.27
C LEU A 107 -17.26 9.25 1.74
N SER A 108 -17.02 10.11 0.75
CA SER A 108 -18.10 10.92 0.13
C SER A 108 -19.09 10.11 -0.71
N LEU A 109 -18.67 8.96 -1.26
CA LEU A 109 -19.50 8.11 -2.12
C LEU A 109 -20.25 7.01 -1.35
N ALA A 110 -19.80 6.70 -0.12
CA ALA A 110 -20.31 5.57 0.67
C ALA A 110 -21.80 5.66 1.01
N GLU A 111 -22.39 6.87 1.00
CA GLU A 111 -23.81 7.07 1.29
C GLU A 111 -24.72 6.91 0.06
N SER A 112 -24.23 7.18 -1.16
CA SER A 112 -25.09 7.22 -2.36
C SER A 112 -25.05 5.96 -3.22
N GLU A 113 -24.00 5.13 -3.13
CA GLU A 113 -23.76 4.06 -4.11
C GLU A 113 -23.61 2.65 -3.53
N ASN A 114 -23.82 2.41 -2.23
CA ASN A 114 -23.61 1.07 -1.67
C ASN A 114 -24.63 0.06 -2.24
N PRO A 115 -24.23 -0.87 -3.13
CA PRO A 115 -25.16 -1.81 -3.76
C PRO A 115 -25.51 -2.98 -2.82
N PHE A 116 -24.90 -3.02 -1.63
CA PHE A 116 -25.06 -4.06 -0.62
C PHE A 116 -25.85 -3.58 0.60
N THR A 117 -26.85 -2.71 0.43
CA THR A 117 -27.85 -2.43 1.48
C THR A 117 -28.69 -3.68 1.72
N ASN A 118 -28.17 -4.61 2.52
CA ASN A 118 -28.92 -5.79 2.94
C ASN A 118 -29.77 -5.41 4.16
N PRO A 119 -31.11 -5.45 4.08
CA PRO A 119 -31.98 -5.08 5.21
C PRO A 119 -31.79 -5.97 6.45
N LEU A 120 -31.16 -7.15 6.31
CA LEU A 120 -30.87 -8.06 7.42
C LEU A 120 -29.58 -7.71 8.20
N TRP A 121 -28.70 -6.87 7.66
CA TRP A 121 -27.44 -6.48 8.31
C TRP A 121 -27.46 -5.09 8.95
N GLY A 122 -28.65 -4.47 9.02
CA GLY A 122 -28.79 -3.08 9.41
C GLY A 122 -28.23 -2.15 8.33
N SER A 123 -28.59 -0.87 8.41
CA SER A 123 -27.95 0.13 7.56
C SER A 123 -26.48 0.19 7.95
N SER A 124 -25.59 -0.39 7.15
CA SER A 124 -24.13 -0.17 7.24
C SER A 124 -23.75 1.23 6.75
N ALA A 125 -24.67 2.19 6.78
CA ALA A 125 -24.33 3.59 6.61
C ALA A 125 -23.31 3.93 7.69
N ALA A 126 -22.11 4.32 7.27
CA ALA A 126 -21.10 4.80 8.18
C ALA A 126 -21.72 5.95 8.97
N ASP A 127 -21.69 5.85 10.30
CA ASP A 127 -22.15 6.92 11.17
C ASP A 127 -21.46 8.23 10.72
N PRO A 128 -22.22 9.30 10.39
CA PRO A 128 -21.67 10.54 9.85
C PRO A 128 -20.62 11.16 10.78
N ASP A 129 -20.76 10.96 12.10
CA ASP A 129 -19.78 11.39 13.09
C ASP A 129 -18.47 10.60 12.97
N THR A 130 -18.54 9.32 12.63
CA THR A 130 -17.36 8.47 12.38
C THR A 130 -16.66 8.88 11.09
N THR A 131 -17.41 9.16 10.01
CA THR A 131 -16.86 9.65 8.73
C THR A 131 -16.14 10.99 8.90
N THR A 132 -16.74 11.91 9.66
CA THR A 132 -16.17 13.23 9.94
C THR A 132 -14.88 13.14 10.77
N ARG A 133 -14.87 12.25 11.77
CA ARG A 133 -13.66 11.96 12.57
C ARG A 133 -12.55 11.36 11.71
N GLU A 134 -12.87 10.40 10.84
CA GLU A 134 -11.88 9.82 9.92
C GLU A 134 -11.30 10.89 8.97
N ALA A 135 -12.14 11.74 8.38
CA ALA A 135 -11.67 12.82 7.50
C ALA A 135 -10.75 13.81 8.25
N THR A 136 -11.10 14.15 9.49
CA THR A 136 -10.29 15.02 10.35
C THR A 136 -8.94 14.38 10.69
N TYR A 137 -8.96 13.08 11.04
CA TYR A 137 -7.75 12.31 11.30
C TYR A 137 -6.79 12.32 10.10
N LEU A 138 -7.31 12.02 8.90
CA LEU A 138 -6.51 11.97 7.67
C LEU A 138 -5.93 13.34 7.31
N SER A 139 -6.72 14.41 7.51
CA SER A 139 -6.27 15.79 7.26
C SER A 139 -5.15 16.19 8.23
N ASN A 140 -5.32 15.91 9.52
CA ASN A 140 -4.28 16.14 10.52
C ASN A 140 -3.00 15.33 10.24
N LEU A 141 -3.15 14.10 9.77
CA LEU A 141 -2.00 13.27 9.38
C LEU A 141 -1.23 13.91 8.23
N LEU A 142 -1.91 14.37 7.16
CA LEU A 142 -1.23 15.06 6.06
C LEU A 142 -0.51 16.32 6.53
N GLU A 143 -1.16 17.15 7.33
CA GLU A 143 -0.53 18.37 7.85
C GLU A 143 0.74 18.05 8.66
N ASN A 144 0.70 17.01 9.49
CA ASN A 144 1.89 16.57 10.24
C ASN A 144 2.98 16.00 9.31
N LEU A 145 2.62 15.26 8.27
CA LEU A 145 3.56 14.73 7.28
C LEU A 145 4.25 15.86 6.50
N GLU A 146 3.51 16.89 6.09
CA GLU A 146 4.06 18.07 5.42
C GLU A 146 5.06 18.81 6.32
N ARG A 147 4.73 18.99 7.61
CA ARG A 147 5.62 19.64 8.59
C ARG A 147 6.94 18.90 8.77
N ILE A 148 6.93 17.57 8.75
CA ILE A 148 8.16 16.76 8.93
C ILE A 148 8.89 16.49 7.61
N GLN A 149 8.30 16.79 6.45
CA GLN A 149 8.82 16.43 5.14
C GLN A 149 10.23 16.97 4.92
N THR A 150 10.48 18.24 5.22
CA THR A 150 11.81 18.86 5.06
C THR A 150 12.87 18.16 5.91
N HIS A 151 12.51 17.78 7.14
CA HIS A 151 13.42 17.07 8.05
C HIS A 151 13.67 15.63 7.59
N ALA A 152 12.62 14.93 7.17
CA ALA A 152 12.73 13.57 6.62
C ALA A 152 13.59 13.56 5.35
N HIS A 153 13.44 14.56 4.48
CA HIS A 153 14.27 14.71 3.28
C HIS A 153 15.74 14.95 3.64
N ALA A 154 16.03 15.86 4.58
CA ALA A 154 17.39 16.11 5.04
C ALA A 154 18.04 14.86 5.63
N LEU A 155 17.31 14.09 6.45
CA LEU A 155 17.78 12.82 7.00
C LEU A 155 18.04 11.78 5.91
N SER A 156 17.17 11.70 4.90
CA SER A 156 17.37 10.82 3.74
C SER A 156 18.63 11.19 2.95
N CYS A 157 18.87 12.48 2.71
CA CYS A 157 20.10 12.95 2.07
C CYS A 157 21.35 12.59 2.89
N ALA A 158 21.32 12.79 4.21
CA ALA A 158 22.42 12.43 5.09
C ALA A 158 22.68 10.91 5.10
N ALA A 159 21.62 10.10 5.19
CA ALA A 159 21.72 8.65 5.14
C ALA A 159 22.29 8.16 3.80
N ARG A 160 21.92 8.79 2.68
CA ARG A 160 22.47 8.49 1.37
C ARG A 160 23.97 8.74 1.29
N LEU A 161 24.45 9.89 1.78
CA LEU A 161 25.89 10.21 1.81
C LEU A 161 26.67 9.16 2.61
N VAL A 162 26.13 8.77 3.76
CA VAL A 162 26.70 7.70 4.59
C VAL A 162 26.77 6.38 3.79
N LEU A 163 25.68 5.97 3.13
CA LEU A 163 25.65 4.73 2.35
C LEU A 163 26.61 4.73 1.16
N GLU A 164 26.77 5.88 0.49
CA GLU A 164 27.75 6.07 -0.60
C GLU A 164 29.18 5.86 -0.09
N ASP A 165 29.50 6.35 1.11
CA ASP A 165 30.82 6.17 1.74
C ASP A 165 31.08 4.71 2.18
N PHE A 166 30.03 3.94 2.48
CA PHE A 166 30.13 2.55 2.93
C PHE A 166 29.99 1.49 1.81
N GLY A 167 29.78 1.90 0.56
CA GLY A 167 29.86 1.01 -0.61
C GLY A 167 28.80 -0.09 -0.70
N HIS A 168 27.58 0.13 -0.18
CA HIS A 168 26.52 -0.89 -0.20
C HIS A 168 25.76 -0.97 -1.53
N GLU A 169 25.73 -2.16 -2.16
CA GLU A 169 25.13 -2.42 -3.49
C GLU A 169 23.74 -3.11 -3.50
N ASN A 170 23.04 -3.20 -2.37
CA ASN A 170 21.75 -3.94 -2.33
C ASN A 170 20.56 -3.05 -2.71
N CYS A 171 20.35 -2.82 -4.02
CA CYS A 171 19.16 -2.14 -4.53
C CYS A 171 18.02 -3.15 -4.74
N ARG A 172 16.97 -3.09 -3.91
CA ARG A 172 15.71 -3.81 -4.15
C ARG A 172 14.90 -3.11 -5.25
N GLU A 173 13.98 -3.84 -5.89
CA GLU A 173 13.09 -3.25 -6.88
C GLU A 173 12.10 -2.28 -6.21
N GLN A 174 12.09 -1.03 -6.67
CA GLN A 174 11.20 0.01 -6.14
C GLN A 174 9.85 0.00 -6.85
N ILE A 175 8.80 -0.23 -6.08
CA ILE A 175 7.41 -0.22 -6.53
C ILE A 175 6.69 0.93 -5.85
N VAL A 176 6.35 1.96 -6.63
CA VAL A 176 5.37 2.97 -6.19
C VAL A 176 3.99 2.33 -6.33
N LEU A 177 3.29 2.19 -5.20
CA LEU A 177 1.97 1.57 -5.19
C LEU A 177 1.03 2.36 -6.10
N PRO A 178 0.37 1.69 -7.06
CA PRO A 178 -0.35 2.37 -8.11
C PRO A 178 -1.62 3.01 -7.57
N PHE A 179 -1.62 4.34 -7.45
CA PHE A 179 -2.85 5.13 -7.35
C PHE A 179 -3.34 5.40 -8.78
N ALA A 180 -3.97 4.38 -9.37
CA ALA A 180 -4.68 4.52 -10.63
C ALA A 180 -5.78 5.59 -10.48
N ARG A 181 -5.91 6.44 -11.50
CA ARG A 181 -6.99 7.42 -11.67
C ARG A 181 -8.34 6.73 -11.75
#